data_AF-A0A951BDL1-F1
#
_entry.id   AF-A0A951BDL1-F1
#
_cell.length_a   1.000
_cell.length_b   1.000
_cell.length_c   1.000
_cell.angle_alpha   90.00
_cell.angle_beta   90.00
_cell.angle_gamma   90.00
#
_symmetry.space_group_name_H-M   'P 1'
#
loop_
_entity.id
_entity.type
_entity.pdbx_description
1 polymer ?
#
loop_
_entity_poly.entity_id
_entity_poly.type
_entity_poly.pdbx_seq_one_letter_code
_entity_poly.pdbx_strand_id
1 'polypeptide(L)'
;MSHRPLRAAVSVGTHEERHAGHGWLEWLGEHLDLGWRPGEWDHKRWLFTGDLGSDRTAAWPCAMPDCSVATRYHHRRCEGCRRARLAADLSWEEFDAAPLRRLIRPLVRGICLVPGCESELLSRGLCLRHERSWRKDNAEPVEAFIARARPLARRGDCAVAGCEREQVSRRGLCRFHDNRLLRQHEVTSLRADELDAWIAAERPLLGAHQFSLAALPELLRTEFLFALQRRDQAPPPLDPAQVRILLARLAGAPSVRHADPAVVCETGGVQYNSATRGLFRDLRRHLDQTWAACTGGPVRWRGVAGGAAGPAAQLLAALARDPGDHRLPPWKIPVSVDRRLTIATRLATSYKGEKVGTASVCWSVCHLRGGVNGMPGTPQEPGWWQATAGRSYPPHTNPATPPGRRVSTAA
;
A
#
# COMPACT_ATOMS: atom_id res chain seq x y z
N MET A 1 22.93 15.45 -18.98
CA MET A 1 21.47 15.49 -19.22
C MET A 1 20.86 16.36 -18.15
N SER A 2 20.43 17.56 -18.54
CA SER A 2 19.93 18.61 -17.66
C SER A 2 18.46 18.33 -17.33
N HIS A 3 18.13 18.05 -16.07
CA HIS A 3 16.76 17.93 -15.62
C HIS A 3 16.13 19.32 -15.62
N ARG A 4 15.47 19.67 -16.72
CA ARG A 4 14.65 20.87 -16.84
C ARG A 4 13.36 20.64 -16.03
N PRO A 5 13.06 21.45 -15.00
CA PRO A 5 11.80 21.30 -14.29
C PRO A 5 10.66 21.67 -15.24
N LEU A 6 9.73 20.73 -15.44
CA LEU A 6 8.46 21.00 -16.11
C LEU A 6 7.68 21.99 -15.23
N ARG A 7 7.74 23.27 -15.58
CA ARG A 7 6.79 24.26 -15.09
C ARG A 7 5.44 23.93 -15.71
N ALA A 8 4.56 23.32 -14.92
CA ALA A 8 3.13 23.26 -15.24
C ALA A 8 2.62 24.70 -15.38
N ALA A 9 2.11 25.03 -16.57
CA ALA A 9 1.36 26.26 -16.76
C ALA A 9 0.10 26.16 -15.90
N VAL A 10 0.05 26.93 -14.81
CA VAL A 10 -1.15 27.09 -14.01
C VAL A 10 -2.11 27.92 -14.85
N SER A 11 -3.06 27.27 -15.52
CA SER A 11 -4.20 27.94 -16.12
C SER A 11 -4.98 28.62 -15.01
N VAL A 12 -4.99 29.96 -15.03
CA VAL A 12 -5.79 30.77 -14.13
C VAL A 12 -7.25 30.58 -14.54
N GLY A 13 -7.93 29.64 -13.89
CA GLY A 13 -9.36 29.37 -14.11
C GLY A 13 -10.20 30.64 -13.98
N THR A 14 -11.24 30.74 -14.80
CA THR A 14 -12.14 31.89 -14.88
C THR A 14 -12.89 32.08 -13.55
N HIS A 15 -13.29 33.31 -13.24
CA HIS A 15 -13.90 33.68 -11.96
C HIS A 15 -15.19 32.86 -11.65
N GLU A 16 -15.90 32.39 -12.68
CA GLU A 16 -17.06 31.49 -12.57
C GLU A 16 -16.70 30.10 -12.02
N GLU A 17 -15.56 29.53 -12.43
CA GLU A 17 -15.10 28.23 -11.92
C GLU A 17 -14.79 28.29 -10.42
N ARG A 18 -14.35 29.46 -9.92
CA ARG A 18 -14.05 29.66 -8.49
C ARG A 18 -15.31 29.74 -7.63
N HIS A 19 -16.37 30.38 -8.11
CA HIS A 19 -17.65 30.47 -7.38
C HIS A 19 -18.40 29.14 -7.37
N ALA A 20 -18.40 28.41 -8.48
CA ALA A 20 -18.95 27.06 -8.54
C ALA A 20 -18.21 26.10 -7.58
N GLY A 21 -16.90 26.30 -7.39
CA GLY A 21 -16.09 25.52 -6.45
C GLY A 21 -16.48 25.71 -4.98
N HIS A 22 -16.85 26.91 -4.55
CA HIS A 22 -17.21 27.17 -3.14
C HIS A 22 -18.57 26.57 -2.78
N GLY A 23 -19.60 26.78 -3.61
CA GLY A 23 -20.92 26.19 -3.36
C GLY A 23 -20.90 24.66 -3.38
N TRP A 24 -20.01 24.08 -4.18
CA TRP A 24 -19.82 22.63 -4.20
C TRP A 24 -19.14 22.07 -2.95
N LEU A 25 -18.09 22.75 -2.48
CA LEU A 25 -17.39 22.33 -1.27
C LEU A 25 -18.31 22.40 -0.04
N GLU A 26 -19.09 23.47 0.06
CA GLU A 26 -20.11 23.65 1.09
C GLU A 26 -21.16 22.54 1.02
N TRP A 27 -21.74 22.32 -0.16
CA TRP A 27 -22.73 21.26 -0.37
C TRP A 27 -22.17 19.88 0.02
N LEU A 28 -20.94 19.56 -0.39
CA LEU A 28 -20.28 18.31 0.00
C LEU A 28 -20.12 18.23 1.52
N GLY A 29 -19.70 19.31 2.16
CA GLY A 29 -19.55 19.39 3.62
C GLY A 29 -20.83 19.06 4.38
N GLU A 30 -21.98 19.56 3.91
CA GLU A 30 -23.30 19.25 4.49
C GLU A 30 -23.72 17.78 4.31
N HIS A 31 -23.19 17.10 3.30
CA HIS A 31 -23.56 15.73 2.94
C HIS A 31 -22.51 14.68 3.33
N LEU A 32 -21.44 15.09 4.02
CA LEU A 32 -20.45 14.19 4.58
C LEU A 32 -20.95 13.59 5.90
N ASP A 33 -20.85 12.26 6.01
CA ASP A 33 -21.03 11.58 7.29
C ASP A 33 -19.71 11.62 8.08
N LEU A 34 -19.59 12.53 9.05
CA LEU A 34 -18.39 12.62 9.90
C LEU A 34 -18.23 11.40 10.84
N GLY A 35 -19.30 10.63 11.04
CA GLY A 35 -19.34 9.37 11.78
C GLY A 35 -19.17 8.13 10.89
N TRP A 36 -18.82 8.29 9.61
CA TRP A 36 -18.62 7.17 8.68
C TRP A 36 -17.69 6.12 9.28
N ARG A 37 -18.09 4.85 9.29
CA ARG A 37 -17.31 3.73 9.85
C ARG A 37 -16.85 3.99 11.30
N PRO A 38 -17.78 3.96 12.27
CA PRO A 38 -17.45 4.18 13.68
C PRO A 38 -16.32 3.27 14.17
N GLY A 39 -15.31 3.84 14.81
CA GLY A 39 -14.12 3.11 15.31
C GLY A 39 -13.02 2.89 14.27
N GLU A 40 -13.33 2.90 12.97
CA GLU A 40 -12.31 2.83 11.90
C GLU A 40 -11.91 4.22 11.39
N TRP A 41 -12.84 5.19 11.35
CA TRP A 41 -12.58 6.54 10.87
C TRP A 41 -12.36 7.56 11.99
N ASP A 42 -11.31 8.37 11.85
CA ASP A 42 -11.06 9.54 12.68
C ASP A 42 -11.09 10.80 11.81
N HIS A 43 -12.21 11.54 11.88
CA HIS A 43 -12.39 12.77 11.11
C HIS A 43 -11.44 13.90 11.52
N LYS A 44 -10.97 13.92 12.78
CA LYS A 44 -10.06 14.98 13.26
C LYS A 44 -8.67 14.78 12.67
N ARG A 45 -8.23 13.52 12.55
CA ARG A 45 -6.93 13.14 11.98
C ARG A 45 -6.98 12.87 10.47
N TRP A 46 -8.18 12.82 9.89
CA TRP A 46 -8.39 12.37 8.50
C TRP A 46 -7.70 11.03 8.23
N LEU A 47 -7.87 10.10 9.18
CA LEU A 47 -7.20 8.80 9.20
C LEU A 47 -8.25 7.70 9.26
N PHE A 48 -8.16 6.78 8.31
CA PHE A 48 -8.88 5.51 8.37
C PHE A 48 -7.94 4.42 8.87
N THR A 49 -8.39 3.70 9.88
CA THR A 49 -7.75 2.50 10.44
C THR A 49 -8.75 1.35 10.38
N GLY A 50 -8.65 0.55 9.33
CA GLY A 50 -9.55 -0.56 9.11
C GLY A 50 -9.46 -1.61 10.22
N ASP A 51 -10.63 -2.02 10.72
CA ASP A 51 -10.75 -3.13 11.64
C ASP A 51 -10.43 -4.43 10.88
N LEU A 52 -9.44 -5.16 11.38
CA LEU A 52 -8.96 -6.40 10.78
C LEU A 52 -9.95 -7.57 10.95
N GLY A 53 -10.94 -7.43 11.85
CA GLY A 53 -12.05 -8.35 12.02
C GLY A 53 -13.25 -8.04 11.11
N SER A 54 -13.31 -6.85 10.52
CA SER A 54 -14.43 -6.40 9.69
C SER A 54 -14.35 -6.98 8.28
N ASP A 55 -15.44 -7.60 7.82
CA ASP A 55 -15.58 -8.08 6.44
C ASP A 55 -15.74 -6.95 5.42
N ARG A 56 -16.09 -5.75 5.90
CA ARG A 56 -16.21 -4.54 5.09
C ARG A 56 -14.87 -3.87 4.79
N THR A 57 -13.77 -4.35 5.36
CA THR A 57 -12.41 -3.88 5.13
C THR A 57 -11.56 -5.02 4.57
N ALA A 58 -10.99 -4.84 3.38
CA ALA A 58 -10.13 -5.82 2.71
C ALA A 58 -8.70 -5.87 3.30
N ALA A 59 -8.62 -6.02 4.62
CA ALA A 59 -7.41 -6.24 5.37
C ALA A 59 -7.67 -7.24 6.49
N TRP A 60 -6.70 -8.13 6.74
CA TRP A 60 -6.86 -9.24 7.67
C TRP A 60 -5.64 -9.32 8.59
N PRO A 61 -5.78 -9.90 9.80
CA PRO A 61 -4.60 -10.27 10.57
C PRO A 61 -3.81 -11.35 9.82
N CYS A 62 -2.49 -11.39 10.03
CA CYS A 62 -1.71 -12.53 9.59
C CYS A 62 -2.16 -13.77 10.37
N ALA A 63 -2.41 -14.88 9.66
CA ALA A 63 -2.79 -16.17 10.21
C ALA A 63 -1.63 -16.89 10.90
N MET A 64 -0.39 -16.38 10.79
CA MET A 64 0.74 -16.92 11.52
C MET A 64 0.57 -16.60 13.02
N PRO A 65 0.56 -17.60 13.92
CA PRO A 65 0.63 -17.40 15.36
C PRO A 65 1.63 -16.31 15.76
N ASP A 66 1.21 -15.42 16.66
CA ASP A 66 2.00 -14.29 17.18
C ASP A 66 2.44 -13.24 16.15
N CYS A 67 2.03 -13.38 14.88
CA CYS A 67 2.25 -12.37 13.86
C CYS A 67 1.13 -11.36 13.86
N SER A 68 1.38 -10.22 14.49
CA SER A 68 0.42 -9.12 14.58
C SER A 68 0.32 -8.24 13.31
N VAL A 69 0.94 -8.65 12.21
CA VAL A 69 0.98 -7.87 10.98
C VAL A 69 -0.34 -7.97 10.21
N ALA A 70 -0.95 -6.82 9.91
CA ALA A 70 -2.05 -6.76 8.94
C ALA A 70 -1.57 -7.10 7.52
N THR A 71 -2.37 -7.83 6.78
CA THR A 71 -2.13 -8.21 5.38
C THR A 71 -3.34 -7.90 4.52
N ARG A 72 -3.09 -7.60 3.24
CA ARG A 72 -4.13 -7.40 2.22
C ARG A 72 -4.38 -8.64 1.37
N TYR A 73 -3.74 -9.76 1.71
CA TYR A 73 -3.88 -11.01 0.97
C TYR A 73 -4.95 -11.88 1.59
N HIS A 74 -5.87 -12.40 0.77
CA HIS A 74 -6.97 -13.27 1.19
C HIS A 74 -6.49 -14.55 1.88
N HIS A 75 -5.30 -15.05 1.53
CA HIS A 75 -4.68 -16.20 2.21
C HIS A 75 -4.14 -15.87 3.61
N ARG A 76 -4.38 -14.65 4.11
CA ARG A 76 -4.02 -14.17 5.45
C ARG A 76 -2.55 -14.39 5.83
N ARG A 77 -1.61 -14.35 4.87
CA ARG A 77 -0.17 -14.35 5.19
C ARG A 77 0.42 -13.01 4.81
N CYS A 78 1.20 -12.40 5.69
CA CYS A 78 1.92 -11.19 5.36
C CYS A 78 3.13 -11.50 4.48
N GLU A 79 3.60 -10.52 3.72
CA GLU A 79 4.77 -10.68 2.84
C GLU A 79 6.06 -11.02 3.63
N GLY A 80 6.13 -10.61 4.90
CA GLY A 80 7.20 -10.99 5.82
C GLY A 80 7.22 -12.50 6.09
N CYS A 81 6.10 -13.07 6.51
CA CYS A 81 5.97 -14.51 6.76
C CYS A 81 6.14 -15.31 5.47
N ARG A 82 5.60 -14.84 4.34
CA ARG A 82 5.78 -15.49 3.03
C ARG A 82 7.25 -15.60 2.64
N ARG A 83 8.01 -14.51 2.73
CA ARG A 83 9.45 -14.53 2.44
C ARG A 83 10.23 -15.37 3.44
N ALA A 84 9.89 -15.30 4.72
CA ALA A 84 10.53 -16.13 5.75
C ALA A 84 10.31 -17.63 5.50
N ARG A 85 9.11 -18.03 5.09
CA ARG A 85 8.82 -19.41 4.69
C ARG A 85 9.63 -19.83 3.48
N LEU A 86 9.60 -19.02 2.41
CA LEU A 86 10.36 -19.31 1.18
C LEU A 86 11.86 -19.45 1.48
N ALA A 87 12.42 -18.57 2.32
CA ALA A 87 13.83 -18.64 2.71
C ALA A 87 14.16 -19.84 3.60
N ALA A 88 13.18 -20.39 4.32
CA ALA A 88 13.34 -21.59 5.12
C ALA A 88 13.10 -22.89 4.34
N ASP A 89 12.60 -22.79 3.11
CA ASP A 89 12.18 -23.92 2.26
C ASP A 89 11.22 -24.90 2.94
N LEU A 90 10.25 -24.35 3.68
CA LEU A 90 9.24 -25.12 4.41
C LEU A 90 7.88 -25.03 3.72
N SER A 91 7.06 -26.07 3.84
CA SER A 91 5.61 -25.95 3.61
C SER A 91 4.97 -24.97 4.60
N TRP A 92 3.72 -24.57 4.37
CA TRP A 92 3.02 -23.70 5.34
C TRP A 92 2.76 -24.41 6.67
N GLU A 93 2.44 -25.71 6.64
CA GLU A 93 2.20 -26.52 7.83
C GLU A 93 3.45 -26.62 8.69
N GLU A 94 4.60 -26.98 8.10
CA GLU A 94 5.88 -27.03 8.80
C GLU A 94 6.32 -25.65 9.31
N PHE A 95 6.06 -24.58 8.53
CA PHE A 95 6.39 -23.22 8.92
C PHE A 95 5.55 -22.74 10.11
N ASP A 96 4.27 -23.12 10.17
CA ASP A 96 3.38 -22.80 11.28
C ASP A 96 3.71 -23.59 12.55
N ALA A 97 4.16 -24.85 12.39
CA ALA A 97 4.57 -25.71 13.50
C ALA A 97 5.98 -25.37 14.05
N ALA A 98 6.81 -24.69 13.26
CA ALA A 98 8.16 -24.33 13.67
C ALA A 98 8.14 -23.30 14.82
N PRO A 99 9.05 -23.42 15.82
CA PRO A 99 9.21 -22.42 16.86
C PRO A 99 9.42 -21.03 16.24
N LEU A 100 8.75 -20.03 16.81
CA LEU A 100 8.70 -18.67 16.28
C LEU A 100 10.10 -18.16 15.91
N ARG A 101 10.35 -18.02 14.61
CA ARG A 101 11.54 -17.31 14.13
C ARG A 101 11.27 -15.82 14.33
N ARG A 102 12.01 -15.20 15.26
CA ARG A 102 11.89 -13.76 15.64
C ARG A 102 11.55 -12.92 14.41
N LEU A 103 10.30 -12.43 14.33
CA LEU A 103 9.82 -11.67 13.19
C LEU A 103 10.68 -10.42 12.98
N ILE A 104 11.06 -10.16 11.72
CA ILE A 104 12.07 -9.15 11.38
C ILE A 104 11.61 -7.70 11.67
N ARG A 105 10.33 -7.46 11.90
CA ARG A 105 9.77 -6.18 12.42
C ARG A 105 8.27 -6.35 12.68
N PRO A 106 7.81 -6.39 13.94
CA PRO A 106 6.39 -6.24 14.21
C PRO A 106 5.92 -4.86 13.71
N LEU A 107 4.77 -4.83 13.04
CA LEU A 107 4.08 -3.57 12.71
C LEU A 107 3.30 -3.05 13.92
N VAL A 108 2.95 -3.94 14.85
CA VAL A 108 2.35 -3.55 16.12
C VAL A 108 3.41 -2.99 17.04
N ARG A 109 3.01 -1.95 17.77
CA ARG A 109 3.78 -1.28 18.80
C ARG A 109 4.08 -2.27 19.92
N GLY A 110 5.18 -3.00 19.79
CA GLY A 110 5.77 -3.70 20.93
C GLY A 110 6.49 -2.69 21.81
N ILE A 111 6.58 -3.00 23.10
CA ILE A 111 7.51 -2.31 24.01
C ILE A 111 8.88 -2.99 23.96
N CYS A 112 9.93 -2.22 24.22
CA CYS A 112 11.26 -2.76 24.41
C CYS A 112 11.26 -3.79 25.56
N LEU A 113 12.01 -4.90 25.41
CA LEU A 113 12.14 -5.93 26.44
C LEU A 113 13.02 -5.50 27.63
N VAL A 114 13.69 -4.36 27.55
CA VAL A 114 14.40 -3.78 28.71
C VAL A 114 13.37 -3.40 29.76
N PRO A 115 13.42 -3.94 30.99
CA PRO A 115 12.41 -3.69 32.02
C PRO A 115 12.21 -2.19 32.28
N GLY A 116 10.96 -1.73 32.21
CA GLY A 116 10.57 -0.33 32.40
C GLY A 116 10.84 0.60 31.21
N CYS A 117 11.32 0.09 30.07
CA CYS A 117 11.51 0.89 28.88
C CYS A 117 10.19 1.07 28.11
N GLU A 118 9.84 2.33 27.82
CA GLU A 118 8.57 2.69 27.17
C GLU A 118 8.72 2.93 25.66
N SER A 119 9.95 2.81 25.14
CA SER A 119 10.22 3.03 23.71
C SER A 119 9.68 1.92 22.82
N GLU A 120 9.37 2.31 21.58
CA GLU A 120 8.85 1.42 20.54
C GLU A 120 9.89 0.37 20.15
N LEU A 121 9.47 -0.89 20.16
CA LEU A 121 10.25 -2.05 19.76
C LEU A 121 10.67 -1.93 18.28
N LEU A 122 11.96 -2.12 18.01
CA LEU A 122 12.50 -2.12 16.64
C LEU A 122 12.82 -3.54 16.17
N SER A 123 13.78 -4.18 16.82
CA SER A 123 14.31 -5.49 16.40
C SER A 123 15.02 -6.17 17.57
N ARG A 124 15.04 -7.52 17.57
CA ARG A 124 15.71 -8.33 18.60
C ARG A 124 15.23 -8.05 20.03
N GLY A 125 13.96 -7.64 20.20
CA GLY A 125 13.44 -7.27 21.52
C GLY A 125 13.87 -5.88 22.01
N LEU A 126 14.65 -5.12 21.23
CA LEU A 126 15.18 -3.81 21.64
C LEU A 126 14.53 -2.66 20.86
N CYS A 127 14.37 -1.51 21.51
CA CYS A 127 14.10 -0.24 20.81
C CYS A 127 15.34 0.21 20.02
N LEU A 128 15.18 1.20 19.14
CA LEU A 128 16.31 1.70 18.31
C LEU A 128 17.50 2.19 19.15
N ARG A 129 17.24 2.84 20.29
CA ARG A 129 18.31 3.39 21.14
C ARG A 129 19.11 2.28 21.82
N HIS A 130 18.41 1.29 22.37
CA HIS A 130 19.05 0.11 22.96
C HIS A 130 19.75 -0.75 21.92
N GLU A 131 19.17 -0.96 20.73
CA GLU A 131 19.82 -1.71 19.65
C GLU A 131 21.13 -1.05 19.20
N ARG A 132 21.17 0.28 19.10
CA ARG A 132 22.40 1.02 18.80
C ARG A 132 23.44 0.92 19.91
N SER A 133 23.01 1.02 21.17
CA SER A 133 23.91 0.90 22.33
C SER A 133 24.54 -0.50 22.37
N TRP A 134 23.72 -1.55 22.28
CA TRP A 134 24.19 -2.93 22.28
C TRP A 134 25.13 -3.21 21.10
N ARG A 135 24.82 -2.73 19.89
CA ARG A 135 25.69 -2.90 18.72
C ARG A 135 27.03 -2.18 18.82
N LYS A 136 27.13 -1.13 19.63
CA LYS A 136 28.40 -0.42 19.86
C LYS A 136 29.35 -1.29 20.68
N ASP A 137 28.82 -2.02 21.66
CA ASP A 137 29.60 -2.87 22.55
C ASP A 137 29.83 -4.27 21.95
N ASN A 138 28.81 -4.83 21.27
CA ASN A 138 28.72 -6.11 20.53
C ASN A 138 29.41 -7.36 21.12
N ALA A 139 29.89 -7.29 22.36
CA ALA A 139 30.67 -8.35 23.00
C ALA A 139 29.79 -9.33 23.80
N GLU A 140 28.58 -8.92 24.19
CA GLU A 140 27.70 -9.73 25.03
C GLU A 140 26.41 -10.18 24.31
N PRO A 141 25.82 -11.32 24.72
CA PRO A 141 24.49 -11.73 24.29
C PRO A 141 23.41 -10.66 24.57
N VAL A 142 22.40 -10.57 23.71
CA VAL A 142 21.36 -9.53 23.83
C VAL A 142 20.58 -9.64 25.14
N GLU A 143 20.39 -10.85 25.66
CA GLU A 143 19.72 -11.12 26.92
C GLU A 143 20.49 -10.55 28.13
N ALA A 144 21.83 -10.65 28.12
CA ALA A 144 22.69 -10.06 29.15
C ALA A 144 22.63 -8.53 29.11
N PHE A 145 22.63 -7.94 27.91
CA PHE A 145 22.42 -6.50 27.73
C PHE A 145 21.05 -6.05 28.24
N ILE A 146 19.97 -6.78 27.92
CA ILE A 146 18.60 -6.46 28.36
C ILE A 146 18.52 -6.38 29.89
N ALA A 147 19.14 -7.33 30.59
CA ALA A 147 19.11 -7.40 32.05
C ALA A 147 19.76 -6.20 32.74
N ARG A 148 20.80 -5.59 32.14
CA ARG A 148 21.56 -4.48 32.73
C ARG A 148 21.22 -3.10 32.14
N ALA A 149 20.59 -3.04 30.97
CA ALA A 149 20.31 -1.80 30.29
C ALA A 149 19.34 -0.93 31.10
N ARG A 150 19.61 0.38 31.17
CA ARG A 150 18.70 1.32 31.82
C ARG A 150 17.45 1.55 30.95
N PRO A 151 16.25 1.62 31.53
CA PRO A 151 15.04 1.95 30.79
C PRO A 151 15.14 3.34 30.17
N LEU A 152 14.41 3.54 29.08
CA LEU A 152 14.31 4.82 28.41
C LEU A 152 12.84 5.23 28.33
N ALA A 153 12.54 6.45 28.76
CA ALA A 153 11.22 7.05 28.57
C ALA A 153 10.94 7.28 27.08
N ARG A 154 9.68 7.10 26.68
CA ARG A 154 9.24 7.33 25.29
C ARG A 154 9.37 8.81 24.93
N ARG A 155 9.87 9.12 23.73
CA ARG A 155 10.09 10.52 23.32
C ARG A 155 8.84 11.25 22.80
N GLY A 156 7.74 10.56 22.56
CA GLY A 156 6.54 11.11 21.91
C GLY A 156 6.37 10.60 20.48
N ASP A 157 5.31 11.06 19.81
CA ASP A 157 4.98 10.67 18.44
C ASP A 157 5.81 11.43 17.41
N CYS A 158 5.88 10.91 16.20
CA CYS A 158 6.50 11.56 15.05
C CYS A 158 5.75 12.84 14.69
N ALA A 159 6.48 13.91 14.35
CA ALA A 159 5.90 15.19 13.98
C ALA A 159 5.05 15.16 12.69
N VAL A 160 5.22 14.14 11.83
CA VAL A 160 4.38 13.96 10.62
C VAL A 160 2.96 13.60 11.03
N ALA A 161 1.99 14.41 10.62
CA ALA A 161 0.58 14.27 10.98
C ALA A 161 0.04 12.85 10.68
N GLY A 162 -0.55 12.22 11.71
CA GLY A 162 -1.07 10.85 11.64
C GLY A 162 -0.03 9.74 11.72
N CYS A 163 1.26 10.05 11.89
CA CYS A 163 2.31 9.06 12.11
C CYS A 163 2.50 8.79 13.61
N GLU A 164 2.03 7.63 14.06
CA GLU A 164 2.00 7.33 15.50
C GLU A 164 3.28 6.65 16.03
N ARG A 165 4.34 6.64 15.20
CA ARG A 165 5.63 6.05 15.57
C ARG A 165 6.40 6.94 16.52
N GLU A 166 7.21 6.35 17.39
CA GLU A 166 8.06 7.11 18.29
C GLU A 166 9.06 7.99 17.52
N GLN A 167 9.17 9.25 17.92
CA GLN A 167 10.24 10.12 17.42
C GLN A 167 11.60 9.67 17.95
N VAL A 168 12.56 9.49 17.05
CA VAL A 168 13.91 8.99 17.41
C VAL A 168 15.02 9.94 17.00
N SER A 169 14.75 10.86 16.07
CA SER A 169 15.70 11.89 15.68
C SER A 169 15.52 13.16 16.50
N ARG A 170 16.52 14.06 16.45
CA ARG A 170 16.44 15.38 17.09
C ARG A 170 15.47 16.33 16.38
N ARG A 171 15.05 16.00 15.15
CA ARG A 171 14.08 16.76 14.33
C ARG A 171 12.63 16.39 14.64
N GLY A 172 12.40 15.59 15.67
CA GLY A 172 11.09 15.07 16.04
C GLY A 172 10.49 14.05 15.07
N LEU A 173 11.33 13.39 14.27
CA LEU A 173 10.89 12.41 13.27
C LEU A 173 11.14 10.97 13.74
N CYS A 174 10.25 10.07 13.32
CA CYS A 174 10.52 8.64 13.42
C CYS A 174 11.66 8.24 12.46
N ARG A 175 12.24 7.05 12.66
CA ARG A 175 13.38 6.57 11.85
C ARG A 175 13.10 6.59 10.35
N PHE A 176 11.87 6.25 9.96
CA PHE A 176 11.48 6.18 8.56
C PHE A 176 11.46 7.56 7.91
N HIS A 177 10.77 8.51 8.54
CA HIS A 177 10.66 9.88 8.05
C HIS A 177 12.00 10.60 8.08
N ASP A 178 12.80 10.41 9.13
CA ASP A 178 14.14 10.99 9.20
C ASP A 178 15.04 10.50 8.05
N ASN A 179 15.03 9.19 7.76
CA ASN A 179 15.77 8.64 6.63
C ASN A 179 15.24 9.14 5.28
N ARG A 180 13.93 9.35 5.14
CA ARG A 180 13.32 9.83 3.91
C ARG A 180 13.71 11.27 3.63
N LEU A 181 13.63 12.14 4.65
CA LEU A 181 14.08 13.52 4.59
C LEU A 181 15.55 13.59 4.12
N LEU A 182 16.44 12.81 4.75
CA LEU A 182 17.87 12.77 4.40
C LEU A 182 18.13 12.32 2.97
N ARG A 183 17.31 11.42 2.41
CA ARG A 183 17.43 10.99 1.01
C ARG A 183 16.95 12.03 0.01
N GLN A 184 15.96 12.84 0.38
CA GLN A 184 15.38 13.83 -0.52
C GLN A 184 16.18 15.13 -0.56
N HIS A 185 16.80 15.51 0.57
CA HIS A 185 17.36 16.84 0.68
C HIS A 185 18.86 16.95 0.45
N GLU A 186 19.62 15.85 0.25
CA GLU A 186 21.10 15.78 0.06
C GLU A 186 21.97 16.58 1.07
N VAL A 187 21.38 17.44 1.88
CA VAL A 187 21.99 18.46 2.72
C VAL A 187 21.68 18.12 4.16
N THR A 188 22.73 18.12 4.98
CA THR A 188 22.70 17.74 6.40
C THR A 188 21.87 18.70 7.27
N SER A 189 21.59 19.91 6.77
CA SER A 189 20.86 20.95 7.49
C SER A 189 19.80 21.60 6.59
N LEU A 190 18.53 21.36 6.90
CA LEU A 190 17.42 22.20 6.45
C LEU A 190 17.23 23.35 7.43
N ARG A 191 16.74 24.49 6.95
CA ARG A 191 16.20 25.52 7.83
C ARG A 191 14.92 25.02 8.53
N ALA A 192 14.56 25.66 9.63
CA ALA A 192 13.38 25.26 10.42
C ALA A 192 12.08 25.34 9.61
N ASP A 193 11.89 26.42 8.85
CA ASP A 193 10.74 26.63 7.97
C ASP A 193 10.64 25.59 6.84
N GLU A 194 11.78 25.20 6.27
CA GLU A 194 11.83 24.14 5.25
C GLU A 194 11.49 22.76 5.84
N LEU A 195 11.95 22.48 7.07
CA LEU A 195 11.60 21.25 7.78
C LEU A 195 10.10 21.20 8.11
N ASP A 196 9.53 22.30 8.60
CA ASP A 196 8.09 22.38 8.92
C ASP A 196 7.24 22.21 7.66
N ALA A 197 7.62 22.84 6.55
CA ALA A 197 6.96 22.67 5.26
C ALA A 197 7.04 21.21 4.77
N TRP A 198 8.20 20.55 4.94
CA TRP A 198 8.34 19.13 4.62
C TRP A 198 7.46 18.25 5.51
N ILE A 199 7.44 18.49 6.83
CA ILE A 199 6.62 17.74 7.80
C ILE A 199 5.13 17.86 7.44
N ALA A 200 4.67 19.06 7.11
CA ALA A 200 3.28 19.33 6.75
C ALA A 200 2.86 18.63 5.44
N ALA A 201 3.79 18.50 4.48
CA ALA A 201 3.53 17.85 3.19
C ALA A 201 3.73 16.32 3.21
N GLU A 202 4.47 15.80 4.19
CA GLU A 202 4.86 14.39 4.24
C GLU A 202 3.69 13.48 4.65
N ARG A 203 3.64 12.28 4.07
CA ARG A 203 2.59 11.31 4.36
C ARG A 203 2.95 10.47 5.59
N PRO A 204 1.99 10.14 6.46
CA PRO A 204 2.25 9.26 7.59
C PRO A 204 2.70 7.87 7.14
N LEU A 205 3.43 7.17 8.02
CA LEU A 205 3.75 5.76 7.79
C LEU A 205 2.56 4.90 8.21
N LEU A 206 1.85 4.36 7.24
CA LEU A 206 0.57 3.69 7.43
C LEU A 206 0.69 2.17 7.32
N GLY A 207 -0.06 1.45 8.15
CA GLY A 207 -0.26 0.01 8.06
C GLY A 207 -1.01 -0.41 6.79
N ALA A 208 -1.06 -1.72 6.53
CA ALA A 208 -1.76 -2.26 5.35
C ALA A 208 -3.26 -1.93 5.35
N HIS A 209 -3.86 -1.84 6.54
CA HIS A 209 -5.27 -1.54 6.81
C HIS A 209 -5.57 -0.04 6.97
N GLN A 210 -4.59 0.85 6.74
CA GLN A 210 -4.75 2.27 6.98
C GLN A 210 -4.61 3.08 5.69
N PHE A 211 -5.32 4.21 5.63
CA PHE A 211 -5.08 5.30 4.65
C PHE A 211 -5.35 6.65 5.32
N SER A 212 -4.72 7.73 4.82
CA SER A 212 -4.94 9.08 5.35
C SER A 212 -5.22 10.07 4.22
N LEU A 213 -6.13 11.00 4.49
CA LEU A 213 -6.51 12.11 3.61
C LEU A 213 -5.94 13.46 4.08
N ALA A 214 -5.20 13.48 5.19
CA ALA A 214 -4.74 14.71 5.85
C ALA A 214 -3.86 15.60 4.95
N ALA A 215 -3.04 14.99 4.09
CA ALA A 215 -2.11 15.69 3.20
C ALA A 215 -2.75 16.18 1.88
N LEU A 216 -4.06 16.00 1.68
CA LEU A 216 -4.75 16.41 0.45
C LEU A 216 -5.24 17.87 0.56
N PRO A 217 -5.28 18.63 -0.55
CA PRO A 217 -6.03 19.90 -0.61
C PRO A 217 -7.49 19.69 -0.20
N GLU A 218 -8.10 20.70 0.42
CA GLU A 218 -9.43 20.60 1.03
C GLU A 218 -10.49 20.08 0.06
N LEU A 219 -10.61 20.66 -1.13
CA LEU A 219 -11.58 20.21 -2.13
C LEU A 219 -11.38 18.74 -2.51
N LEU A 220 -10.14 18.36 -2.87
CA LEU A 220 -9.82 16.97 -3.21
C LEU A 220 -10.14 16.02 -2.05
N ARG A 221 -9.85 16.43 -0.81
CA ARG A 221 -10.10 15.67 0.41
C ARG A 221 -11.59 15.39 0.60
N THR A 222 -12.41 16.44 0.49
CA THR A 222 -13.87 16.38 0.71
C THR A 222 -14.55 15.58 -0.39
N GLU A 223 -14.20 15.82 -1.67
CA GLU A 223 -14.69 15.01 -2.80
C GLU A 223 -14.36 13.53 -2.64
N PHE A 224 -13.11 13.24 -2.28
CA PHE A 224 -12.64 11.87 -2.15
C PHE A 224 -13.34 11.13 -1.00
N LEU A 225 -13.49 11.79 0.16
CA LEU A 225 -14.22 11.21 1.29
C LEU A 225 -15.68 10.95 0.95
N PHE A 226 -16.38 11.94 0.36
CA PHE A 226 -17.78 11.78 -0.04
C PHE A 226 -17.95 10.61 -1.00
N ALA A 227 -17.13 10.56 -2.06
CA ALA A 227 -17.21 9.51 -3.05
C ALA A 227 -16.90 8.13 -2.45
N LEU A 228 -15.95 8.05 -1.51
CA LEU A 228 -15.65 6.83 -0.78
C LEU A 228 -16.84 6.38 0.07
N GLN A 229 -17.47 7.29 0.81
CA GLN A 229 -18.66 6.97 1.62
C GLN A 229 -19.79 6.39 0.77
N ARG A 230 -20.03 6.96 -0.42
CA ARG A 230 -21.02 6.43 -1.38
C ARG A 230 -20.64 5.07 -1.92
N ARG A 231 -19.37 4.89 -2.33
CA ARG A 231 -18.87 3.60 -2.82
C ARG A 231 -18.95 2.52 -1.73
N ASP A 232 -18.74 2.90 -0.48
CA ASP A 232 -18.69 2.00 0.67
C ASP A 232 -20.07 1.47 1.13
N GLN A 233 -21.15 1.99 0.56
CA GLN A 233 -22.51 1.51 0.78
C GLN A 233 -22.82 0.19 0.05
N ALA A 234 -21.95 -0.24 -0.87
CA ALA A 234 -22.12 -1.47 -1.63
C ALA A 234 -20.82 -2.29 -1.69
N PRO A 235 -20.91 -3.62 -1.89
CA PRO A 235 -19.75 -4.45 -2.20
C PRO A 235 -19.00 -3.95 -3.45
N PRO A 236 -17.69 -4.20 -3.57
CA PRO A 236 -16.87 -5.04 -2.67
C PRO A 236 -16.39 -4.30 -1.40
N PRO A 237 -15.74 -4.99 -0.43
CA PRO A 237 -15.13 -4.36 0.73
C PRO A 237 -14.15 -3.23 0.34
N LEU A 238 -13.92 -2.28 1.25
CA LEU A 238 -12.98 -1.19 1.04
C LEU A 238 -11.54 -1.72 1.16
N ASP A 239 -10.69 -1.47 0.17
CA ASP A 239 -9.27 -1.85 0.20
C ASP A 239 -8.38 -0.62 0.47
N PRO A 240 -7.86 -0.44 1.71
CA PRO A 240 -7.00 0.69 2.07
C PRO A 240 -5.73 0.80 1.22
N ALA A 241 -5.20 -0.32 0.71
CA ALA A 241 -4.02 -0.28 -0.15
C ALA A 241 -4.35 0.27 -1.54
N GLN A 242 -5.50 -0.08 -2.11
CA GLN A 242 -5.97 0.52 -3.37
C GLN A 242 -6.26 2.02 -3.20
N VAL A 243 -6.88 2.41 -2.10
CA VAL A 243 -7.10 3.83 -1.77
C VAL A 243 -5.77 4.57 -1.73
N ARG A 244 -4.76 4.06 -1.02
CA ARG A 244 -3.43 4.70 -0.98
C ARG A 244 -2.74 4.81 -2.35
N ILE A 245 -2.86 3.78 -3.19
CA ILE A 245 -2.33 3.83 -4.56
C ILE A 245 -3.02 4.95 -5.34
N LEU A 246 -4.35 5.03 -5.28
CA LEU A 246 -5.10 6.08 -5.95
C LEU A 246 -4.71 7.48 -5.44
N LEU A 247 -4.59 7.67 -4.13
CA LEU A 247 -4.13 8.92 -3.51
C LEU A 247 -2.70 9.31 -3.92
N ALA A 248 -1.83 8.34 -4.18
CA ALA A 248 -0.50 8.63 -4.73
C ALA A 248 -0.58 9.14 -6.18
N ARG A 249 -1.51 8.63 -6.99
CA ARG A 249 -1.69 9.03 -8.39
C ARG A 249 -2.47 10.34 -8.55
N LEU A 250 -3.31 10.68 -7.56
CA LEU A 250 -3.99 11.98 -7.47
C LEU A 250 -3.09 13.08 -6.89
N ALA A 251 -1.83 12.79 -6.58
CA ALA A 251 -0.91 13.81 -6.05
C ALA A 251 -0.77 14.96 -7.05
N GLY A 252 -1.16 16.17 -6.64
CA GLY A 252 -1.14 17.38 -7.47
C GLY A 252 -2.43 17.65 -8.24
N ALA A 253 -3.42 16.75 -8.22
CA ALA A 253 -4.73 17.03 -8.79
C ALA A 253 -5.51 17.99 -7.86
N PRO A 254 -6.23 19.00 -8.40
CA PRO A 254 -7.07 19.88 -7.58
C PRO A 254 -8.40 19.25 -7.18
N SER A 255 -8.87 18.24 -7.91
CA SER A 255 -10.19 17.61 -7.77
C SER A 255 -10.17 16.18 -8.33
N VAL A 256 -10.97 15.28 -7.75
CA VAL A 256 -11.16 13.90 -8.26
C VAL A 256 -11.90 13.92 -9.59
N ARG A 257 -12.89 14.81 -9.72
CA ARG A 257 -13.75 14.94 -10.91
C ARG A 257 -12.96 15.40 -12.13
N HIS A 258 -12.10 16.38 -11.93
CA HIS A 258 -11.31 17.00 -13.00
C HIS A 258 -9.95 16.34 -13.22
N ALA A 259 -9.58 15.34 -12.41
CA ALA A 259 -8.33 14.61 -12.61
C ALA A 259 -8.35 13.86 -13.96
N ASP A 260 -7.25 13.96 -14.71
CA ASP A 260 -7.10 13.28 -16.00
C ASP A 260 -7.06 11.74 -15.79
N PRO A 261 -8.02 10.98 -16.36
CA PRO A 261 -8.01 9.53 -16.26
C PRO A 261 -6.74 8.89 -16.80
N ALA A 262 -6.11 9.44 -17.84
CA ALA A 262 -4.88 8.89 -18.40
C ALA A 262 -3.75 8.97 -17.37
N VAL A 263 -3.53 10.15 -16.77
CA VAL A 263 -2.53 10.35 -15.71
C VAL A 263 -2.80 9.43 -14.51
N VAL A 264 -4.05 9.31 -14.07
CA VAL A 264 -4.40 8.51 -12.89
C VAL A 264 -4.39 7.01 -13.16
N CYS A 265 -4.78 6.55 -14.34
CA CYS A 265 -4.99 5.12 -14.60
C CYS A 265 -3.84 4.44 -15.35
N GLU A 266 -3.01 5.20 -16.08
CA GLU A 266 -1.97 4.65 -16.96
C GLU A 266 -0.57 4.74 -16.35
N THR A 267 -0.42 5.47 -15.24
CA THR A 267 0.82 5.51 -14.48
C THR A 267 0.99 4.25 -13.60
N GLY A 268 1.79 3.29 -14.08
CA GLY A 268 2.22 2.11 -13.29
C GLY A 268 2.03 0.76 -13.98
N GLY A 269 2.45 -0.31 -13.31
CA GLY A 269 2.39 -1.69 -13.84
C GLY A 269 0.96 -2.22 -14.02
N VAL A 270 0.77 -3.09 -15.02
CA VAL A 270 -0.53 -3.57 -15.54
C VAL A 270 -1.50 -4.08 -14.47
N GLN A 271 -1.03 -4.85 -13.48
CA GLN A 271 -1.88 -5.46 -12.46
C GLN A 271 -2.51 -4.46 -11.47
N TYR A 272 -1.82 -3.35 -11.18
CA TYR A 272 -2.35 -2.31 -10.28
C TYR A 272 -3.36 -1.40 -10.98
N ASN A 273 -3.37 -1.41 -12.31
CA ASN A 273 -4.14 -0.47 -13.10
C ASN A 273 -5.62 -0.84 -13.15
N SER A 274 -6.01 -2.12 -13.15
CA SER A 274 -7.41 -2.51 -13.25
C SER A 274 -8.23 -2.13 -12.00
N ALA A 275 -7.77 -2.54 -10.81
CA ALA A 275 -8.46 -2.24 -9.55
C ALA A 275 -8.48 -0.74 -9.24
N THR A 276 -7.34 -0.05 -9.42
CA THR A 276 -7.25 1.40 -9.24
C THR A 276 -8.14 2.16 -10.22
N ARG A 277 -8.20 1.73 -11.49
CA ARG A 277 -9.08 2.31 -12.51
C ARG A 277 -10.56 2.10 -12.18
N GLY A 278 -10.92 0.90 -11.69
CA GLY A 278 -12.27 0.60 -11.22
C GLY A 278 -12.68 1.53 -10.10
N LEU A 279 -11.87 1.60 -9.03
CA LEU A 279 -12.11 2.51 -7.90
C LEU A 279 -12.23 3.95 -8.37
N PHE A 280 -11.28 4.47 -9.15
CA PHE A 280 -11.30 5.84 -9.64
C PHE A 280 -12.57 6.16 -10.45
N ARG A 281 -12.98 5.26 -11.34
CA ARG A 281 -14.20 5.39 -12.14
C ARG A 281 -15.45 5.44 -11.25
N ASP A 282 -15.52 4.58 -10.24
CA ASP A 282 -16.65 4.54 -9.31
C ASP A 282 -16.76 5.84 -8.50
N LEU A 283 -15.63 6.33 -7.97
CA LEU A 283 -15.60 7.59 -7.23
C LEU A 283 -16.05 8.76 -8.10
N ARG A 284 -15.53 8.87 -9.33
CA ARG A 284 -15.95 9.93 -10.27
C ARG A 284 -17.42 9.83 -10.63
N ARG A 285 -17.93 8.63 -10.89
CA ARG A 285 -19.35 8.42 -11.20
C ARG A 285 -20.25 8.95 -10.08
N HIS A 286 -19.94 8.67 -8.81
CA HIS A 286 -20.73 9.19 -7.69
C HIS A 286 -20.69 10.72 -7.62
N LEU A 287 -19.52 11.31 -7.86
CA LEU A 287 -19.35 12.77 -7.85
C LEU A 287 -20.09 13.44 -9.01
N ASP A 288 -20.00 12.90 -10.23
CA ASP A 288 -20.64 13.47 -11.41
C ASP A 288 -22.18 13.37 -11.35
N GLN A 289 -22.72 12.25 -10.85
CA GLN A 289 -24.15 12.10 -10.59
C GLN A 289 -24.66 13.13 -9.58
N THR A 290 -23.91 13.32 -8.50
CA THR A 290 -24.27 14.24 -7.43
C THR A 290 -24.16 15.68 -7.89
N TRP A 291 -23.08 16.03 -8.59
CA TRP A 291 -22.90 17.35 -9.17
C TRP A 291 -24.04 17.72 -10.11
N ALA A 292 -24.42 16.82 -11.02
CA ALA A 292 -25.54 17.06 -11.94
C ALA A 292 -26.85 17.35 -11.20
N ALA A 293 -27.10 16.66 -10.07
CA ALA A 293 -28.25 16.93 -9.21
C ALA A 293 -28.16 18.30 -8.50
N CYS A 294 -26.95 18.75 -8.14
CA CYS A 294 -26.75 20.03 -7.45
C CYS A 294 -26.83 21.23 -8.42
N THR A 295 -26.17 21.14 -9.59
CA THR A 295 -26.11 22.25 -10.55
C THR A 295 -27.29 22.31 -11.52
N GLY A 296 -28.10 21.24 -11.57
CA GLY A 296 -29.20 21.11 -12.52
C GLY A 296 -30.39 22.05 -12.31
N GLY A 297 -30.42 22.89 -11.27
CA GLY A 297 -31.56 23.77 -10.98
C GLY A 297 -32.84 22.99 -10.67
N PRO A 298 -33.92 23.65 -10.23
CA PRO A 298 -35.01 22.98 -9.53
C PRO A 298 -35.70 21.97 -10.43
N VAL A 299 -35.68 20.69 -10.04
CA VAL A 299 -36.89 19.89 -10.24
C VAL A 299 -37.95 20.61 -9.44
N ARG A 300 -38.72 21.44 -10.14
CA ARG A 300 -39.98 22.00 -9.68
C ARG A 300 -40.83 20.78 -9.34
N TRP A 301 -40.72 20.30 -8.09
CA TRP A 301 -41.78 19.56 -7.43
C TRP A 301 -42.95 20.53 -7.36
N ARG A 302 -43.66 20.64 -8.48
CA ARG A 302 -44.97 21.24 -8.50
C ARG A 302 -45.75 20.30 -7.61
N GLY A 303 -45.96 20.73 -6.37
CA GLY A 303 -46.86 20.06 -5.46
C GLY A 303 -48.14 19.81 -6.23
N VAL A 304 -48.38 18.54 -6.55
CA VAL A 304 -49.71 18.07 -6.89
C VAL A 304 -50.43 18.03 -5.55
N ALA A 305 -50.83 19.21 -5.08
CA ALA A 305 -52.01 19.32 -4.26
C ALA A 305 -53.18 18.94 -5.18
N GLY A 306 -53.67 17.72 -5.02
CA GLY A 306 -54.92 17.26 -5.63
C GLY A 306 -54.73 16.21 -6.73
N GLY A 307 -55.08 14.96 -6.42
CA GLY A 307 -55.55 14.02 -7.43
C GLY A 307 -54.96 12.60 -7.35
N ALA A 308 -55.70 11.72 -6.67
CA ALA A 308 -55.73 10.27 -6.82
C ALA A 308 -54.48 9.45 -6.43
N ALA A 309 -54.67 8.60 -5.42
CA ALA A 309 -53.76 7.51 -5.07
C ALA A 309 -53.56 6.56 -6.26
N GLY A 310 -52.30 6.38 -6.67
CA GLY A 310 -51.90 5.34 -7.62
C GLY A 310 -51.84 3.94 -6.96
N PRO A 311 -51.96 2.86 -7.76
CA PRO A 311 -52.20 1.50 -7.28
C PRO A 311 -51.07 0.86 -6.45
N ALA A 312 -49.91 1.52 -6.32
CA ALA A 312 -48.80 1.04 -5.49
C ALA A 312 -49.08 1.17 -3.97
N ALA A 313 -49.92 2.13 -3.55
CA ALA A 313 -50.30 2.30 -2.15
C ALA A 313 -51.36 1.27 -1.68
N GLN A 314 -52.06 0.62 -2.60
CA GLN A 314 -53.02 -0.45 -2.28
C GLN A 314 -52.33 -1.79 -2.03
N LEU A 315 -51.13 -2.01 -2.59
CA LEU A 315 -50.40 -3.27 -2.44
C LEU A 315 -49.77 -3.43 -1.03
N LEU A 316 -49.38 -2.34 -0.38
CA LEU A 316 -48.82 -2.36 0.98
C LEU A 316 -49.91 -2.41 2.07
N ALA A 317 -51.13 -1.96 1.78
CA ALA A 317 -52.27 -2.10 2.70
C ALA A 317 -52.89 -3.52 2.68
N ALA A 318 -52.70 -4.29 1.59
CA ALA A 318 -53.18 -5.65 1.47
C ALA A 318 -52.31 -6.70 2.23
N LEU A 319 -51.05 -6.38 2.52
CA LEU A 319 -50.13 -7.27 3.25
C LEU A 319 -50.20 -7.12 4.79
N ALA A 320 -51.01 -6.19 5.30
CA ALA A 320 -51.16 -5.94 6.73
C ALA A 320 -52.37 -6.63 7.38
N ARG A 321 -53.06 -7.53 6.65
CA ARG A 321 -54.23 -8.26 7.17
C ARG A 321 -54.17 -9.76 6.84
N ASP A 322 -53.19 -10.47 7.40
CA ASP A 322 -53.38 -11.90 7.71
C ASP A 322 -52.27 -12.42 8.66
N PRO A 323 -52.56 -12.74 9.93
CA PRO A 323 -51.66 -13.50 10.78
C PRO A 323 -52.11 -14.96 10.81
N GLY A 324 -51.73 -15.73 9.79
CA GLY A 324 -52.13 -17.14 9.68
C GLY A 324 -51.18 -17.97 8.84
N ASP A 325 -50.29 -18.68 9.52
CA ASP A 325 -49.72 -19.98 9.15
C ASP A 325 -49.26 -20.19 7.69
N HIS A 326 -47.93 -20.19 7.44
CA HIS A 326 -47.32 -21.18 6.56
C HIS A 326 -45.85 -21.45 6.93
N ARG A 327 -45.58 -22.74 7.18
CA ARG A 327 -44.27 -23.37 7.37
C ARG A 327 -43.31 -23.02 6.21
N LEU A 328 -42.11 -22.55 6.55
CA LEU A 328 -41.00 -22.39 5.60
C LEU A 328 -40.31 -23.75 5.33
N PRO A 329 -40.01 -24.11 4.07
CA PRO A 329 -39.21 -25.30 3.75
C PRO A 329 -37.70 -25.03 3.89
N PRO A 330 -36.87 -26.08 4.11
CA PRO A 330 -35.43 -25.93 4.24
C PRO A 330 -34.77 -25.70 2.86
N TRP A 331 -33.92 -24.69 2.81
CA TRP A 331 -33.04 -24.42 1.68
C TRP A 331 -31.99 -25.53 1.57
N LYS A 332 -32.06 -26.31 0.48
CA LYS A 332 -31.01 -27.24 0.07
C LYS A 332 -29.91 -26.44 -0.63
N ILE A 333 -28.69 -26.48 -0.07
CA ILE A 333 -27.46 -26.11 -0.77
C ILE A 333 -27.19 -27.20 -1.83
N PRO A 334 -27.01 -26.88 -3.13
CA PRO A 334 -26.45 -27.84 -4.05
C PRO A 334 -24.93 -27.91 -3.87
N VAL A 335 -24.47 -29.07 -3.42
CA VAL A 335 -23.07 -29.49 -3.46
C VAL A 335 -22.71 -29.74 -4.93
N SER A 336 -21.85 -28.91 -5.54
CA SER A 336 -21.28 -29.22 -6.86
C SER A 336 -20.04 -30.09 -6.68
N VAL A 337 -20.19 -31.38 -6.99
CA VAL A 337 -19.08 -32.32 -7.15
C VAL A 337 -18.49 -32.16 -8.56
N ASP A 338 -17.19 -31.89 -8.56
CA ASP A 338 -16.14 -32.26 -9.51
C ASP A 338 -16.55 -32.98 -10.82
N ARG A 339 -16.19 -32.37 -11.97
CA ARG A 339 -15.95 -33.09 -13.23
C ARG A 339 -15.01 -32.30 -14.17
N ARG A 340 -13.73 -32.67 -14.10
CA ARG A 340 -12.82 -33.06 -15.20
C ARG A 340 -12.79 -32.16 -16.46
N LEU A 341 -11.72 -31.37 -16.55
CA LEU A 341 -11.15 -30.83 -17.79
C LEU A 341 -10.35 -31.92 -18.52
N THR A 342 -10.80 -32.28 -19.72
CA THR A 342 -10.04 -33.09 -20.69
C THR A 342 -9.11 -32.17 -21.46
N ILE A 343 -7.79 -32.28 -21.21
CA ILE A 343 -6.75 -31.75 -22.10
C ILE A 343 -6.35 -32.88 -23.05
N ALA A 344 -6.59 -32.69 -24.35
CA ALA A 344 -6.17 -33.62 -25.39
C ALA A 344 -4.68 -33.43 -25.70
N THR A 345 -3.86 -34.36 -25.22
CA THR A 345 -2.48 -34.56 -25.70
C THR A 345 -2.53 -35.48 -26.92
N ARG A 346 -2.18 -34.97 -28.10
CA ARG A 346 -1.86 -35.81 -29.26
C ARG A 346 -0.42 -36.31 -29.13
N LEU A 347 -0.26 -37.57 -28.76
CA LEU A 347 0.89 -38.40 -29.13
C LEU A 347 0.37 -39.48 -30.08
N ALA A 348 0.81 -39.42 -31.33
CA ALA A 348 0.74 -40.55 -32.25
C ALA A 348 2.17 -40.97 -32.57
N THR A 349 2.46 -42.19 -32.14
CA THR A 349 3.55 -43.07 -32.53
C THR A 349 3.82 -43.11 -34.04
N SER A 350 5.09 -43.07 -34.42
CA SER A 350 5.59 -43.87 -35.55
C SER A 350 7.07 -44.17 -35.34
N TYR A 351 7.36 -45.45 -35.10
CA TYR A 351 8.69 -46.03 -35.07
C TYR A 351 8.80 -46.94 -36.31
N LYS A 352 9.59 -46.52 -37.29
CA LYS A 352 10.22 -47.28 -38.41
C LYS A 352 11.46 -46.46 -38.74
N GLY A 353 12.71 -46.93 -38.70
CA GLY A 353 13.23 -48.18 -39.24
C GLY A 353 13.82 -47.91 -40.61
N GLU A 354 15.15 -48.08 -40.76
CA GLU A 354 16.00 -48.05 -41.99
C GLU A 354 16.47 -46.65 -42.47
N LYS A 355 17.77 -46.31 -42.51
CA LYS A 355 19.00 -46.80 -43.18
C LYS A 355 19.29 -46.07 -44.51
N VAL A 356 20.57 -45.68 -44.66
CA VAL A 356 21.26 -45.17 -45.88
C VAL A 356 20.87 -43.73 -46.25
N GLY A 357 21.73 -42.78 -46.58
CA GLY A 357 23.17 -42.70 -46.85
C GLY A 357 23.40 -41.44 -47.71
N THR A 358 24.60 -40.87 -47.64
CA THR A 358 25.25 -40.00 -48.65
C THR A 358 24.54 -38.72 -49.12
N ALA A 359 25.15 -37.57 -48.89
CA ALA A 359 25.97 -36.90 -49.93
C ALA A 359 26.55 -35.57 -49.43
N SER A 360 27.87 -35.47 -49.61
CA SER A 360 28.70 -34.29 -49.55
C SER A 360 28.44 -33.39 -50.76
N VAL A 361 28.38 -32.06 -50.58
CA VAL A 361 28.91 -31.09 -51.55
C VAL A 361 29.55 -29.92 -50.80
N CYS A 362 30.87 -29.79 -50.98
CA CYS A 362 31.68 -28.61 -50.69
C CYS A 362 31.34 -27.44 -51.63
N TRP A 363 31.42 -26.19 -51.14
CA TRP A 363 32.37 -25.19 -51.66
C TRP A 363 32.49 -23.95 -50.76
N SER A 364 33.74 -23.70 -50.33
CA SER A 364 34.51 -22.45 -50.21
C SER A 364 33.85 -21.13 -49.75
N VAL A 365 34.22 -20.60 -48.59
CA VAL A 365 35.33 -19.63 -48.30
C VAL A 365 34.98 -18.16 -48.56
N CYS A 366 34.79 -17.37 -47.48
CA CYS A 366 35.61 -16.18 -47.15
C CYS A 366 35.17 -15.52 -45.81
N HIS A 367 36.12 -15.42 -44.87
CA HIS A 367 36.44 -14.32 -43.92
C HIS A 367 35.31 -13.42 -43.33
N LEU A 368 35.22 -13.08 -42.03
CA LEU A 368 36.22 -12.70 -41.02
C LEU A 368 35.53 -12.54 -39.62
N ARG A 369 36.32 -12.77 -38.55
CA ARG A 369 36.25 -12.18 -37.19
C ARG A 369 35.13 -12.62 -36.22
N GLY A 370 35.51 -13.52 -35.31
CA GLY A 370 35.74 -13.23 -33.88
C GLY A 370 34.52 -12.97 -32.99
N GLY A 371 34.21 -13.92 -32.09
CA GLY A 371 33.20 -13.72 -31.05
C GLY A 371 33.07 -14.88 -30.07
N VAL A 372 33.77 -14.74 -28.96
CA VAL A 372 33.75 -15.43 -27.65
C VAL A 372 32.49 -16.24 -27.27
N ASN A 373 32.74 -17.41 -26.67
CA ASN A 373 31.80 -18.36 -26.04
C ASN A 373 30.81 -17.69 -25.05
N GLY A 374 29.53 -18.01 -25.19
CA GLY A 374 28.48 -17.73 -24.20
C GLY A 374 27.82 -19.02 -23.69
N MET A 375 27.94 -19.28 -22.39
CA MET A 375 27.13 -20.26 -21.65
C MET A 375 25.71 -19.73 -21.41
N PRO A 376 24.69 -20.60 -21.31
CA PRO A 376 23.28 -20.20 -21.20
C PRO A 376 22.91 -19.69 -19.80
N GLY A 377 22.16 -18.59 -19.77
CA GLY A 377 21.70 -17.90 -18.57
C GLY A 377 20.51 -18.57 -17.88
N THR A 378 20.46 -18.38 -16.57
CA THR A 378 19.33 -18.66 -15.67
C THR A 378 18.21 -17.61 -15.83
N PRO A 379 16.95 -17.93 -15.50
CA PRO A 379 15.84 -16.98 -15.62
C PRO A 379 15.85 -15.94 -14.47
N GLN A 380 15.83 -14.65 -14.83
CA GLN A 380 15.61 -13.52 -13.93
C GLN A 380 14.12 -13.34 -13.62
N GLU A 381 13.77 -13.34 -12.33
CA GLU A 381 12.48 -12.83 -11.82
C GLU A 381 12.47 -11.28 -11.75
N PRO A 382 11.28 -10.64 -11.81
CA PRO A 382 11.17 -9.19 -11.93
C PRO A 382 11.43 -8.46 -10.60
N GLY A 383 12.63 -7.88 -10.50
CA GLY A 383 12.98 -6.89 -9.50
C GLY A 383 12.44 -5.49 -9.84
N TRP A 384 11.83 -4.83 -8.88
CA TRP A 384 11.46 -3.42 -8.96
C TRP A 384 12.72 -2.55 -8.88
N TRP A 385 13.18 -2.05 -10.03
CA TRP A 385 14.09 -0.91 -10.13
C TRP A 385 13.60 0.02 -11.23
N GLN A 386 13.42 1.30 -10.91
CA GLN A 386 13.48 2.35 -11.92
C GLN A 386 14.94 2.48 -12.34
N ALA A 387 15.26 2.02 -13.55
CA ALA A 387 16.56 2.26 -14.17
C ALA A 387 16.61 3.72 -14.63
N THR A 388 17.36 4.56 -13.92
CA THR A 388 17.87 5.83 -14.45
C THR A 388 19.18 5.57 -15.20
N ALA A 389 19.34 6.29 -16.29
CA ALA A 389 20.31 6.06 -17.35
C ALA A 389 21.79 5.97 -16.90
N GLY A 390 22.55 5.24 -17.69
CA GLY A 390 23.93 4.82 -17.45
C GLY A 390 24.91 5.93 -17.05
N ARG A 391 25.65 5.66 -15.98
CA ARG A 391 27.01 6.16 -15.77
C ARG A 391 27.89 4.98 -15.37
N SER A 392 28.94 4.75 -16.14
CA SER A 392 30.01 3.81 -15.80
C SER A 392 30.82 4.40 -14.65
N TYR A 393 30.93 3.67 -13.54
CA TYR A 393 31.87 3.97 -12.47
C TYR A 393 33.18 3.20 -12.72
N PRO A 394 34.36 3.79 -12.50
CA PRO A 394 35.62 3.06 -12.53
C PRO A 394 35.70 2.11 -11.32
N PRO A 395 36.48 1.01 -11.41
CA PRO A 395 36.63 0.07 -10.31
C PRO A 395 37.29 0.74 -9.11
N HIS A 396 36.65 0.62 -7.95
CA HIS A 396 37.24 1.01 -6.67
C HIS A 396 38.47 0.15 -6.38
N THR A 397 39.63 0.78 -6.27
CA THR A 397 40.83 0.17 -5.68
C THR A 397 40.66 0.10 -4.17
N ASN A 398 40.93 -1.08 -3.59
CA ASN A 398 40.99 -1.30 -2.15
C ASN A 398 42.00 -0.35 -1.49
N PRO A 399 41.67 0.36 -0.39
CA PRO A 399 42.69 1.01 0.41
C PRO A 399 43.49 -0.06 1.15
N ALA A 400 44.81 0.00 0.95
CA ALA A 400 45.80 -0.87 1.58
C ALA A 400 45.76 -0.78 3.11
N THR A 401 45.96 -1.93 3.74
CA THR A 401 46.22 -2.14 5.16
C THR A 401 47.38 -1.25 5.64
N PRO A 402 47.26 -0.50 6.76
CA PRO A 402 48.39 0.22 7.31
C PRO A 402 49.42 -0.77 7.92
N PRO A 403 50.73 -0.52 7.78
CA PRO A 403 51.75 -1.40 8.35
C PRO A 403 51.78 -1.30 9.88
N GLY A 404 52.02 -2.46 10.50
CA GLY A 404 52.04 -2.66 11.95
C GLY A 404 53.05 -1.78 12.68
N ARG A 405 52.59 -1.22 13.81
CA ARG A 405 53.41 -0.49 14.78
C ARG A 405 54.32 -1.50 15.49
N ARG A 406 55.64 -1.40 15.29
CA ARG A 406 56.63 -2.12 16.09
C ARG A 406 56.60 -1.58 17.52
N VAL A 407 56.46 -2.47 18.49
CA VAL A 407 56.70 -2.20 19.90
C VAL A 407 58.21 -2.28 20.11
N SER A 408 58.85 -1.15 20.42
CA SER A 408 60.20 -1.14 20.98
C SER A 408 60.10 -1.36 22.48
N THR A 409 60.59 -2.50 22.94
CA THR A 409 61.02 -2.73 24.32
C THR A 409 62.33 -1.96 24.54
N ALA A 410 62.35 -1.10 25.56
CA ALA A 410 63.58 -0.58 26.14
C ALA A 410 63.68 -1.09 27.58
N ALA A 411 64.88 -1.59 27.90
CA ALA A 411 65.36 -1.90 29.24
C ALA A 411 65.80 -0.64 29.96
#